data_AF-K1U9C1-F1
#
_entry.id   AF-K1U9C1-F1
#
_cell.length_a   1.000
_cell.length_b   1.000
_cell.length_c   1.000
_cell.angle_alpha   90.00
_cell.angle_beta   90.00
_cell.angle_gamma   90.00
#
_symmetry.space_group_name_H-M   'P 1'
#
loop_
_entity.id
_entity.type
_entity.pdbx_description
1 polymer ?
#
loop_
_entity_poly.entity_id
_entity_poly.type
_entity_poly.pdbx_seq_one_letter_code
_entity_poly.pdbx_strand_id
1 'polypeptide(L)'
;MSEANVNKKRKNRWAFPLGLIITVFAVIGLVCVILAGVNATKKAVIKSKNIDEYNTMLTPVVMNDPDPFDDITKANKNQLIDISVWSILKSNLSPDKYEYGEDGMIIPEEDVTAEFHKLFGTDTEPEHATVNGYGYTFTYDSAKHTY
;
A
#
# COMPACT_ATOMS: atom_id res chain seq x y z
N MET A 1 -2.35 61.17 64.09
CA MET A 1 -1.76 61.59 62.81
C MET A 1 -1.17 60.35 62.13
N SER A 2 -1.32 60.23 60.81
CA SER A 2 -0.72 59.25 59.88
C SER A 2 -1.44 57.88 59.79
N GLU A 3 -2.38 57.67 58.88
CA GLU A 3 -2.30 57.47 57.40
C GLU A 3 -2.65 56.00 57.08
N ALA A 4 -3.93 55.74 56.80
CA ALA A 4 -4.39 54.46 56.26
C ALA A 4 -4.06 54.41 54.76
N ASN A 5 -3.05 53.64 54.39
CA ASN A 5 -2.75 53.33 52.99
C ASN A 5 -3.83 52.40 52.42
N VAL A 6 -4.87 52.97 51.82
CA VAL A 6 -5.87 52.23 51.05
C VAL A 6 -5.23 51.80 49.73
N ASN A 7 -4.74 50.56 49.68
CA ASN A 7 -4.24 49.94 48.46
C ASN A 7 -5.39 49.74 47.45
N LYS A 8 -5.58 50.73 46.59
CA LYS A 8 -6.61 50.76 45.55
C LYS A 8 -6.21 49.79 44.45
N LYS A 9 -6.74 48.55 44.47
CA LYS A 9 -6.63 47.58 43.36
C LYS A 9 -7.04 48.27 42.05
N ARG A 10 -6.06 48.61 41.22
CA ARG A 10 -6.30 49.15 39.87
C ARG A 10 -6.99 48.06 39.05
N LYS A 11 -8.26 48.27 38.72
CA LYS A 11 -9.04 47.38 37.85
C LYS A 11 -8.38 47.38 36.47
N ASN A 12 -7.70 46.29 36.12
CA ASN A 12 -6.93 46.19 34.89
C ASN A 12 -7.90 46.08 33.71
N ARG A 13 -8.23 47.21 33.07
CA ARG A 13 -9.27 47.32 32.03
C ARG A 13 -9.00 46.43 30.80
N TRP A 14 -7.75 45.96 30.67
CA TRP A 14 -7.28 45.07 29.61
C TRP A 14 -7.43 43.56 29.92
N ALA A 15 -7.72 43.20 31.18
CA ALA A 15 -7.86 41.79 31.55
C ALA A 15 -9.10 41.13 30.92
N PHE A 16 -10.16 41.90 30.68
CA PHE A 16 -11.40 41.42 30.06
C PHE A 16 -11.27 41.08 28.56
N PRO A 17 -10.79 42.00 27.68
CA PRO A 17 -10.60 41.66 26.27
C PRO A 17 -9.54 40.57 26.08
N LEU A 18 -8.51 40.53 26.93
CA LEU A 18 -7.49 39.48 26.88
C LEU A 18 -8.06 38.10 27.25
N GLY A 19 -8.90 38.02 28.29
CA GLY A 19 -9.59 36.78 28.65
C GLY A 19 -10.55 36.28 27.56
N LEU A 20 -11.23 37.20 26.86
CA LEU A 20 -12.08 36.86 25.73
C LEU A 20 -11.27 36.24 24.58
N ILE A 21 -10.13 36.85 24.22
CA ILE A 21 -9.23 36.35 23.17
C ILE A 21 -8.72 34.94 23.53
N ILE A 22 -8.28 34.74 24.77
CA ILE A 22 -7.80 33.43 25.26
C ILE A 22 -8.92 32.38 25.16
N THR A 23 -10.15 32.75 25.50
CA THR A 23 -11.31 31.86 25.42
C THR A 23 -11.61 31.47 23.98
N VAL A 24 -11.55 32.42 23.03
CA VAL A 24 -11.74 32.15 21.60
C VAL A 24 -10.67 31.19 21.08
N PHE A 25 -9.39 31.43 21.41
CA PHE A 25 -8.31 30.52 21.03
C PHE A 25 -8.46 29.13 21.64
N ALA A 26 -8.94 29.02 22.88
CA ALA A 26 -9.19 27.73 23.52
C ALA A 26 -10.28 26.92 22.80
N VAL A 27 -11.36 27.58 22.35
CA VAL A 27 -12.43 26.92 21.56
C VAL A 27 -11.91 26.47 20.21
N ILE A 28 -11.13 27.31 19.51
CA ILE A 28 -10.52 26.93 18.23
C ILE A 28 -9.56 25.74 18.42
N GLY A 29 -8.74 25.77 19.47
CA GLY A 29 -7.83 24.68 19.82
C GLY A 29 -8.57 23.38 20.09
N LEU A 30 -9.68 23.43 20.84
CA LEU A 30 -10.52 22.27 21.13
C LEU A 30 -11.08 21.65 19.85
N VAL A 31 -11.61 22.47 18.94
CA VAL A 31 -12.13 21.99 17.64
C VAL A 31 -11.01 21.36 16.82
N CYS A 32 -9.83 21.98 16.76
CA CYS A 32 -8.66 21.41 16.09
C CYS A 32 -8.26 20.05 16.68
N VAL A 33 -8.23 19.90 18.00
CA VAL A 33 -7.87 18.63 18.66
C VAL A 33 -8.88 17.53 18.35
N ILE A 34 -10.18 17.83 18.37
CA ILE A 34 -11.22 16.85 18.03
C ILE A 34 -11.10 16.40 16.57
N LEU A 35 -10.95 17.35 15.64
CA LEU A 35 -10.81 17.04 14.22
C LEU A 35 -9.51 16.28 13.92
N ALA A 36 -8.40 16.69 14.53
CA ALA A 36 -7.11 16.02 14.40
C ALA A 36 -7.15 14.61 15.00
N GLY A 37 -7.80 14.43 16.16
CA GLY A 37 -7.99 13.12 16.80
C GLY A 37 -8.76 12.17 15.91
N VAL A 38 -9.94 12.58 15.40
CA VAL A 38 -10.76 11.77 14.49
C VAL A 38 -10.00 11.41 13.22
N ASN A 39 -9.33 12.39 12.60
CA ASN A 39 -8.55 12.16 11.38
C ASN A 39 -7.32 11.26 11.63
N ALA A 40 -6.66 11.38 12.78
CA ALA A 40 -5.55 10.51 13.17
C ALA A 40 -6.03 9.07 13.36
N THR A 41 -7.15 8.84 14.05
CA THR A 41 -7.74 7.50 14.17
C THR A 41 -8.19 6.93 12.84
N LYS A 42 -8.82 7.72 11.97
CA LYS A 42 -9.20 7.26 10.61
C LYS A 42 -7.97 6.87 9.80
N LYS A 43 -6.92 7.70 9.80
CA LYS A 43 -5.66 7.39 9.11
C LYS A 43 -4.98 6.15 9.70
N ALA A 44 -4.95 5.98 11.02
CA ALA A 44 -4.37 4.81 11.67
C ALA A 44 -5.16 3.53 11.34
N VAL A 45 -6.49 3.59 11.33
CA VAL A 45 -7.35 2.45 10.97
C VAL A 45 -7.22 2.11 9.49
N ILE A 46 -7.23 3.10 8.59
CA ILE A 46 -7.03 2.87 7.15
C ILE A 46 -5.63 2.30 6.89
N LYS A 47 -4.59 2.84 7.53
CA LYS A 47 -3.23 2.31 7.47
C LYS A 47 -3.14 0.89 8.02
N SER A 48 -3.92 0.54 9.04
CA SER A 48 -3.98 -0.83 9.58
C SER A 48 -4.69 -1.83 8.68
N LYS A 49 -5.53 -1.35 7.75
CA LYS A 49 -6.37 -2.23 6.91
C LYS A 49 -5.65 -2.74 5.66
N ASN A 50 -4.36 -2.47 5.47
CA ASN A 50 -3.53 -2.94 4.35
C ASN A 50 -4.19 -2.86 2.96
N ILE A 51 -5.17 -1.95 2.76
CA ILE A 51 -5.98 -1.89 1.53
C ILE A 51 -5.08 -1.59 0.33
N ASP A 52 -4.08 -0.72 0.52
CA ASP A 52 -3.11 -0.38 -0.53
C ASP A 52 -2.21 -1.57 -0.90
N GLU A 53 -1.87 -2.42 0.07
CA GLU A 53 -1.09 -3.65 -0.15
C GLU A 53 -1.92 -4.68 -0.92
N TYR A 54 -3.19 -4.88 -0.52
CA TYR A 54 -4.13 -5.75 -1.25
C TYR A 54 -4.37 -5.27 -2.69
N ASN A 55 -4.57 -3.96 -2.88
CA ASN A 55 -4.75 -3.39 -4.21
C ASN A 55 -3.52 -3.63 -5.09
N THR A 56 -2.32 -3.48 -4.53
CA THR A 56 -1.06 -3.72 -5.24
C THR A 56 -0.92 -5.20 -5.61
N MET A 57 -1.22 -6.11 -4.68
CA MET A 57 -1.16 -7.56 -4.89
C MET A 57 -2.14 -8.05 -5.96
N LEU A 58 -3.35 -7.48 -6.01
CA LEU A 58 -4.41 -7.90 -6.95
C LEU A 58 -4.30 -7.23 -8.33
N THR A 59 -3.49 -6.17 -8.45
CA THR A 59 -3.29 -5.44 -9.72
C THR A 59 -2.94 -6.38 -10.90
N PRO A 60 -1.95 -7.28 -10.82
CA PRO A 60 -1.61 -8.16 -11.94
C PRO A 60 -2.74 -9.13 -12.31
N VAL A 61 -3.52 -9.61 -11.32
CA VAL A 61 -4.67 -10.50 -11.56
C VAL A 61 -5.77 -9.76 -12.33
N VAL A 62 -6.15 -8.56 -11.88
CA VAL A 62 -7.20 -7.75 -12.51
C VAL A 62 -6.79 -7.29 -13.91
N MET A 63 -5.50 -7.02 -14.13
CA MET A 63 -5.00 -6.60 -15.44
C MET A 63 -4.99 -7.71 -16.49
N ASN A 64 -4.76 -8.95 -16.08
CA ASN A 64 -4.76 -10.09 -17.00
C ASN A 64 -6.18 -10.57 -17.33
N ASP A 65 -7.16 -10.28 -16.45
CA ASP A 65 -8.56 -10.67 -16.60
C ASP A 65 -8.70 -12.19 -16.90
N PRO A 66 -8.24 -13.06 -15.97
CA PRO A 66 -8.28 -14.50 -16.19
C PRO A 66 -9.70 -15.00 -16.33
N ASP A 67 -9.87 -16.14 -17.03
CA ASP A 67 -11.18 -16.77 -17.18
C ASP A 67 -11.78 -17.08 -15.80
N PRO A 68 -13.10 -16.90 -15.60
CA PRO A 68 -13.72 -17.21 -14.32
C PRO A 68 -13.57 -18.71 -13.99
N PHE A 69 -13.14 -19.00 -12.78
CA PHE A 69 -13.01 -20.36 -12.26
C PHE A 69 -13.63 -20.46 -10.87
N ASP A 70 -14.27 -21.61 -10.59
CA ASP A 70 -14.83 -21.90 -9.26
C ASP A 70 -13.81 -22.55 -8.32
N ASP A 71 -12.70 -23.04 -8.87
CA ASP A 71 -11.63 -23.76 -8.18
C ASP A 71 -10.31 -23.47 -8.89
N ILE A 72 -9.28 -23.12 -8.14
CA ILE A 72 -7.95 -22.78 -8.68
C ILE A 72 -7.35 -23.94 -9.48
N THR A 73 -7.69 -25.19 -9.14
CA THR A 73 -7.25 -26.39 -9.88
C THR A 73 -7.82 -26.48 -11.29
N LYS A 74 -8.91 -25.76 -11.57
CA LYS A 74 -9.58 -25.67 -12.88
C LYS A 74 -9.23 -24.39 -13.64
N ALA A 75 -8.49 -23.47 -13.01
CA ALA A 75 -8.05 -22.25 -13.66
C ALA A 75 -7.08 -22.56 -14.80
N ASN A 76 -7.03 -21.67 -15.78
CA ASN A 76 -6.08 -21.78 -16.89
C ASN A 76 -4.66 -21.52 -16.38
N LYS A 77 -3.86 -22.58 -16.27
CA LYS A 77 -2.51 -22.51 -15.69
C LYS A 77 -1.57 -21.58 -16.46
N ASN A 78 -1.73 -21.45 -17.77
CA ASN A 78 -0.96 -20.49 -18.56
C ASN A 78 -1.28 -19.04 -18.16
N GLN A 79 -2.55 -18.72 -17.90
CA GLN A 79 -2.93 -17.39 -17.39
C GLN A 79 -2.38 -17.14 -15.98
N LEU A 80 -2.38 -18.17 -15.12
CA LEU A 80 -1.82 -18.03 -13.77
C LEU A 80 -0.31 -17.75 -13.82
N ILE A 81 0.45 -18.47 -14.64
CA ILE A 81 1.88 -18.21 -14.86
C ILE A 81 2.11 -16.80 -15.41
N ASP A 82 1.32 -16.39 -16.40
CA ASP A 82 1.41 -15.05 -16.99
C ASP A 82 1.22 -13.96 -15.93
N ILE A 83 0.20 -14.10 -15.10
CA ILE A 83 -0.05 -13.19 -13.96
C ILE A 83 1.14 -13.18 -13.00
N SER A 84 1.72 -14.34 -12.68
CA SER A 84 2.88 -14.44 -11.77
C SER A 84 4.11 -13.70 -12.33
N VAL A 85 4.43 -13.90 -13.61
CA VAL A 85 5.55 -13.19 -14.27
C VAL A 85 5.28 -11.69 -14.30
N TRP A 86 4.07 -11.26 -14.65
CA TRP A 86 3.68 -9.85 -14.60
C TRP A 86 3.74 -9.24 -13.20
N SER A 87 3.39 -10.01 -12.16
CA SER A 87 3.49 -9.57 -10.77
C SER A 87 4.94 -9.29 -10.38
N ILE A 88 5.87 -10.15 -10.81
CA ILE A 88 7.31 -9.90 -10.64
C ILE A 88 7.67 -8.61 -11.37
N LEU A 89 7.38 -8.48 -12.66
CA LEU A 89 7.73 -7.31 -13.48
C LEU A 89 7.15 -5.99 -12.97
N LYS A 90 5.97 -6.02 -12.34
CA LYS A 90 5.32 -4.85 -11.73
C LYS A 90 5.75 -4.57 -10.30
N SER A 91 6.44 -5.51 -9.67
CA SER A 91 7.03 -5.29 -8.35
C SER A 91 8.12 -4.21 -8.44
N ASN A 92 8.52 -3.67 -7.29
CA ASN A 92 9.69 -2.77 -7.24
C ASN A 92 10.98 -3.60 -7.42
N LEU A 93 11.26 -4.05 -8.64
CA LEU A 93 12.51 -4.73 -8.95
C LEU A 93 13.67 -3.78 -8.67
N SER A 94 14.65 -4.29 -7.95
CA SER A 94 15.97 -3.65 -7.93
C SER A 94 16.60 -3.82 -9.33
N PRO A 95 17.26 -2.79 -9.88
CA PRO A 95 17.85 -2.85 -11.23
C PRO A 95 18.80 -4.04 -11.44
N ASP A 96 19.44 -4.50 -10.36
CA ASP A 96 20.44 -5.57 -10.39
C ASP A 96 19.89 -6.93 -9.92
N LYS A 97 18.57 -7.07 -9.74
CA LYS A 97 17.97 -8.31 -9.19
C LYS A 97 18.11 -9.49 -10.14
N TYR A 98 17.96 -9.24 -11.44
CA TYR A 98 17.98 -10.25 -12.49
C TYR A 98 19.04 -9.93 -13.52
N GLU A 99 19.61 -11.00 -14.09
CA GLU A 99 20.51 -10.88 -15.22
C GLU A 99 19.74 -10.53 -16.49
N TYR A 100 20.40 -9.83 -17.40
CA TYR A 100 19.87 -9.54 -18.72
C TYR A 100 20.68 -10.32 -19.75
N GLY A 101 20.02 -11.26 -20.43
CA GLY A 101 20.57 -11.99 -21.57
C GLY A 101 20.39 -11.22 -22.89
N GLU A 102 20.65 -11.91 -24.01
CA GLU A 102 20.49 -11.33 -25.36
C GLU A 102 19.04 -10.97 -25.69
N ASP A 103 18.07 -11.75 -25.17
CA ASP A 103 16.65 -11.61 -25.47
C ASP A 103 15.87 -10.80 -24.43
N GLY A 104 16.51 -10.40 -23.32
CA GLY A 104 15.88 -9.62 -22.26
C GLY A 104 16.28 -10.04 -20.84
N MET A 105 15.43 -9.69 -19.87
CA MET A 105 15.61 -10.06 -18.47
C MET A 105 15.37 -11.57 -18.28
N ILE A 106 16.26 -12.24 -17.55
CA ILE A 106 16.17 -13.67 -17.23
C ILE A 106 15.61 -13.82 -15.82
N ILE A 107 14.46 -14.48 -15.68
CA ILE A 107 13.81 -14.70 -14.39
C ILE A 107 13.86 -16.21 -14.05
N PRO A 108 14.42 -16.62 -12.91
CA PRO A 108 14.41 -18.02 -12.48
C PRO A 108 12.99 -18.55 -12.26
N GLU A 109 12.78 -19.82 -12.61
CA GLU A 109 11.53 -20.56 -12.36
C GLU A 109 11.12 -20.53 -10.88
N GLU A 110 12.11 -20.62 -9.97
CA GLU A 110 11.89 -20.59 -8.52
C GLU A 110 11.21 -19.29 -8.06
N ASP A 111 11.61 -18.15 -8.64
CA ASP A 111 11.03 -16.84 -8.31
C ASP A 111 9.60 -16.73 -8.85
N VAL A 112 9.34 -17.27 -10.04
CA VAL A 112 7.98 -17.34 -10.62
C VAL A 112 7.09 -18.24 -9.77
N THR A 113 7.60 -19.38 -9.31
CA THR A 113 6.90 -20.31 -8.40
C THR A 113 6.59 -19.64 -7.06
N ALA A 114 7.55 -18.93 -6.49
CA ALA A 114 7.36 -18.21 -5.23
C ALA A 114 6.27 -17.13 -5.35
N GLU A 115 6.27 -16.37 -6.45
CA GLU A 115 5.24 -15.35 -6.69
C GLU A 115 3.88 -15.99 -7.02
N PHE A 116 3.86 -17.13 -7.73
CA PHE A 116 2.66 -17.92 -7.96
C PHE A 116 2.01 -18.36 -6.64
N HIS A 117 2.78 -18.98 -5.73
CA HIS A 117 2.26 -19.42 -4.44
C HIS A 117 1.79 -18.26 -3.56
N LYS A 118 2.44 -17.10 -3.67
CA LYS A 118 2.02 -15.88 -2.98
C LYS A 118 0.67 -15.36 -3.48
N LEU A 119 0.40 -15.44 -4.78
CA LEU A 119 -0.85 -14.95 -5.38
C LEU A 119 -2.01 -15.95 -5.27
N PHE A 120 -1.74 -17.23 -5.47
CA PHE A 120 -2.77 -18.26 -5.66
C PHE A 120 -2.81 -19.32 -4.55
N GLY A 121 -1.87 -19.27 -3.60
CA GLY A 121 -1.73 -20.29 -2.56
C GLY A 121 -0.95 -21.51 -3.02
N THR A 122 -0.91 -22.54 -2.18
CA THR A 122 -0.13 -23.79 -2.40
C THR A 122 -1.02 -25.00 -2.72
N ASP A 123 -2.31 -24.76 -2.98
CA ASP A 123 -3.28 -25.81 -3.31
C ASP A 123 -3.09 -26.37 -4.74
N THR A 124 -2.37 -25.63 -5.60
CA THR A 124 -1.95 -26.08 -6.92
C THR A 124 -0.51 -25.67 -7.19
N GLU A 125 0.22 -26.50 -7.92
CA GLU A 125 1.58 -26.19 -8.39
C GLU A 125 1.54 -25.47 -9.75
N PRO A 126 2.53 -24.61 -10.05
CA PRO A 126 2.68 -23.99 -11.36
C PRO A 126 3.01 -25.02 -12.45
N GLU A 127 2.45 -24.84 -13.65
CA GLU A 127 2.89 -25.57 -14.85
C GLU A 127 3.71 -24.63 -15.72
N HIS A 128 5.03 -24.73 -15.61
CA HIS A 128 5.94 -23.85 -16.34
C HIS A 128 5.94 -24.14 -17.84
N ALA A 129 5.52 -23.14 -18.61
CA ALA A 129 5.48 -23.17 -20.06
C ALA A 129 5.69 -21.77 -20.63
N THR A 130 6.04 -21.71 -21.92
CA THR A 130 6.05 -20.46 -22.67
C THR A 130 4.64 -19.91 -22.77
N VAL A 131 4.44 -18.67 -22.34
CA VAL A 131 3.12 -18.01 -22.39
C VAL A 131 3.14 -16.88 -23.41
N ASN A 132 2.10 -16.82 -24.23
CA ASN A 132 1.92 -15.81 -25.26
C ASN A 132 0.76 -14.91 -24.88
N GLY A 133 1.04 -13.62 -24.71
CA GLY A 133 0.05 -12.59 -24.48
C GLY A 133 -0.13 -11.67 -25.67
N TYR A 134 -0.93 -10.62 -25.49
CA TYR A 134 -1.18 -9.65 -26.56
C TYR A 134 0.00 -8.68 -26.71
N GLY A 135 0.90 -9.00 -27.64
CA GLY A 135 2.08 -8.17 -27.96
C GLY A 135 3.32 -8.45 -27.11
N TYR A 136 3.34 -9.56 -26.36
CA TYR A 136 4.51 -10.05 -25.63
C TYR A 136 4.49 -11.57 -25.55
N THR A 137 5.67 -12.16 -25.34
CA THR A 137 5.84 -13.58 -25.09
C THR A 137 6.83 -13.75 -23.95
N PHE A 138 6.46 -14.53 -22.94
CA PHE A 138 7.37 -15.00 -21.90
C PHE A 138 7.86 -16.39 -22.30
N THR A 139 9.12 -16.47 -22.73
CA THR A 139 9.71 -17.70 -23.25
C THR A 139 10.27 -18.53 -22.11
N TYR A 140 9.81 -19.77 -21.96
CA TYR A 140 10.33 -20.66 -20.93
C TYR A 140 11.42 -21.58 -21.49
N ASP A 141 12.61 -21.54 -20.91
CA ASP A 141 13.72 -22.47 -21.19
C ASP A 141 13.76 -23.56 -20.11
N SER A 142 13.18 -24.72 -20.44
CA SER A 142 13.15 -25.90 -19.55
C SER A 142 14.53 -26.48 -19.21
N ALA A 143 15.58 -26.20 -20.02
CA ALA A 143 16.92 -26.71 -19.75
C ALA A 143 17.65 -25.84 -18.72
N LYS A 144 17.32 -24.56 -18.67
CA LYS A 144 17.89 -23.58 -17.73
C LYS A 144 17.00 -23.29 -16.53
N HIS A 145 15.73 -23.69 -16.58
CA HIS A 145 14.73 -23.37 -15.57
C HIS A 145 14.54 -21.86 -15.41
N THR A 146 14.38 -21.16 -16.55
CA THR A 146 14.27 -19.69 -16.59
C THR A 146 13.26 -19.20 -17.62
N TYR A 147 12.69 -18.02 -17.36
CA TYR A 147 11.88 -17.21 -18.26
C TYR A 147 12.68 -16.04 -18.85
#